data_AF-A0AAE3QLB7-F1
#
_entry.id   AF-A0AAE3QLB7-F1
#
_cell.length_a   1.000
_cell.length_b   1.000
_cell.length_c   1.000
_cell.angle_alpha   90.00
_cell.angle_beta   90.00
_cell.angle_gamma   90.00
#
_symmetry.space_group_name_H-M   'P 1'
#
loop_
_entity.id
_entity.type
_entity.pdbx_description
1 polymer ?
#
loop_
_entity_poly.entity_id
_entity_poly.type
_entity_poly.pdbx_seq_one_letter_code
_entity_poly.pdbx_strand_id
1 'polypeptide(L)' 'GYGLWGLMYGFISLESDGETVKGIIFYKHNETPGLGGEIQNPQWTATWEGKELPIQIVKGTAGNDEHK' A
#
# COMPACT_ATOMS: atom_id res chain seq x y z
N GLY A 1 6.33 -2.08 -8.88
CA GLY A 1 6.30 -3.39 -9.56
C GLY A 1 5.21 -3.41 -10.62
N TYR A 2 4.87 -4.55 -11.22
CA TYR A 2 3.74 -4.67 -12.15
C TYR A 2 2.42 -4.84 -11.39
N GLY A 3 1.42 -4.02 -11.73
CA GLY A 3 0.01 -4.21 -11.41
C GLY A 3 -0.72 -4.99 -12.50
N LEU A 4 -2.05 -4.87 -12.57
CA LEU A 4 -2.85 -5.54 -13.59
C LEU A 4 -2.70 -4.87 -14.96
N TRP A 5 -2.62 -3.54 -15.00
CA TRP A 5 -2.63 -2.75 -16.22
C TRP A 5 -1.28 -2.13 -16.58
N GLY A 6 -0.23 -2.39 -15.79
CA GLY A 6 1.13 -1.98 -16.13
C GLY A 6 2.05 -1.75 -14.94
N LEU A 7 3.13 -1.01 -15.18
CA LEU A 7 4.11 -0.69 -14.14
C LEU A 7 3.58 0.36 -13.17
N MET A 8 3.79 0.08 -11.88
CA MET A 8 3.55 0.94 -10.75
C MET A 8 4.89 1.33 -10.13
N TYR A 9 5.08 2.62 -9.89
CA TYR A 9 6.26 3.18 -9.25
C TYR A 9 5.86 3.91 -7.98
N GLY A 10 6.65 3.71 -6.94
CA GLY A 10 6.42 4.34 -5.65
C GLY A 10 7.69 4.38 -4.82
N PHE A 11 7.62 5.13 -3.74
CA PHE A 11 8.63 5.21 -2.70
C PHE A 11 8.07 4.63 -1.41
N ILE A 12 8.95 4.01 -0.63
CA ILE A 12 8.72 3.62 0.75
C ILE A 12 9.76 4.34 1.61
N SER A 13 9.33 5.01 2.65
CA SER A 13 10.21 5.59 3.66
C SER A 13 10.22 4.69 4.89
N LEU A 14 11.41 4.44 5.42
CA LEU A 14 11.61 3.70 6.65
C LEU A 14 12.06 4.66 7.76
N GLU A 15 11.78 4.31 8.99
CA GLU A 15 12.40 4.95 10.14
C GLU A 15 13.90 4.64 10.20
N SER A 16 14.62 5.28 11.12
CA SER A 16 16.07 5.12 11.27
C SER A 16 16.52 3.70 11.63
N ASP A 17 15.59 2.84 12.08
CA ASP A 17 15.84 1.43 12.35
C ASP A 17 16.00 0.58 11.07
N GLY A 18 15.56 1.10 9.91
CA GLY A 18 15.59 0.37 8.65
C GLY A 18 14.58 -0.77 8.54
N GLU A 19 13.65 -0.88 9.49
CA GLU A 19 12.67 -1.98 9.58
C GLU A 19 11.23 -1.45 9.63
N THR A 20 11.00 -0.31 10.27
CA THR A 20 9.66 0.26 10.46
C THR A 20 9.29 1.18 9.31
N VAL A 21 8.13 0.96 8.70
CA VAL A 21 7.60 1.80 7.62
C VAL A 21 7.07 3.11 8.18
N LYS A 22 7.63 4.23 7.72
CA LYS A 22 7.13 5.58 7.99
C LYS A 22 5.99 5.97 7.05
N GLY A 23 5.99 5.44 5.83
CA GLY A 23 4.96 5.74 4.84
C GLY A 23 5.30 5.26 3.44
N ILE A 24 4.30 5.33 2.56
CA ILE A 24 4.41 4.96 1.16
C ILE A 24 3.74 5.99 0.25
N ILE A 25 4.22 6.10 -0.98
CA ILE A 25 3.58 6.91 -2.02
C ILE A 25 3.76 6.28 -3.40
N PHE A 26 2.69 6.23 -4.19
CA PHE A 26 2.75 5.84 -5.61
C PHE A 26 2.59 7.07 -6.49
N TYR A 27 3.59 7.35 -7.32
CA TYR A 27 3.62 8.54 -8.18
C TYR A 27 3.34 8.25 -9.65
N LYS A 28 3.35 6.98 -10.07
CA LYS A 28 3.01 6.57 -11.45
C LYS A 28 2.40 5.17 -11.47
N HIS A 29 1.21 5.04 -12.04
CA HIS A 29 0.53 3.78 -12.33
C HIS A 29 -0.57 4.00 -13.38
N ASN A 30 -1.09 2.90 -13.95
CA ASN A 30 -2.19 2.91 -14.94
C ASN A 30 -3.41 2.10 -14.46
N GLU A 31 -3.51 1.86 -13.15
CA GLU A 31 -4.61 1.07 -12.59
C GLU A 31 -5.96 1.81 -12.67
N THR A 32 -7.05 1.05 -12.73
CA THR A 32 -8.40 1.62 -12.81
C THR A 32 -8.77 2.39 -11.53
N PRO A 33 -9.22 3.66 -11.62
CA PRO A 33 -9.74 4.40 -10.47
C PRO A 33 -10.88 3.65 -9.76
N GLY A 34 -10.92 3.68 -8.43
CA GLY A 34 -11.92 2.96 -7.62
C GLY A 34 -11.66 1.45 -7.48
N LEU A 35 -10.62 0.91 -8.10
CA LEU A 35 -10.16 -0.48 -7.94
C LEU A 35 -8.67 -0.49 -7.57
N GLY A 36 -7.78 -0.89 -8.49
CA GLY A 36 -6.33 -0.87 -8.27
C GLY A 36 -5.75 0.53 -8.12
N GLY A 37 -6.47 1.57 -8.54
CA GLY A 37 -6.08 2.97 -8.33
C GLY A 37 -6.14 3.43 -6.88
N GLU A 38 -6.80 2.68 -5.99
CA GLU A 38 -6.92 3.00 -4.56
C GLU A 38 -5.57 2.97 -3.82
N ILE A 39 -4.49 2.52 -4.46
CA ILE A 39 -3.12 2.65 -3.94
C ILE A 39 -2.69 4.10 -3.65
N GLN A 40 -3.38 5.09 -4.24
CA GLN A 40 -3.17 6.52 -3.98
C GLN A 40 -4.13 7.10 -2.93
N ASN A 41 -5.05 6.30 -2.39
CA ASN A 41 -6.02 6.75 -1.40
C ASN A 41 -5.29 7.06 -0.07
N PRO A 42 -5.41 8.29 0.47
CA PRO A 42 -4.75 8.67 1.73
C PRO A 42 -5.11 7.76 2.90
N GLN A 43 -6.35 7.27 2.96
CA GLN A 43 -6.81 6.36 4.01
C GLN A 43 -6.09 5.02 3.91
N TRP A 44 -5.92 4.48 2.70
CA TRP A 44 -5.20 3.24 2.49
C TRP A 44 -3.70 3.40 2.74
N THR A 45 -3.07 4.49 2.26
CA THR A 45 -1.64 4.74 2.49
C THR A 45 -1.31 4.95 3.97
N ALA A 46 -2.23 5.54 4.75
CA ALA A 46 -2.04 5.71 6.19
C ALA A 46 -1.95 4.37 6.95
N THR A 47 -2.53 3.28 6.43
CA THR A 47 -2.45 1.95 7.07
C THR A 47 -1.04 1.35 7.07
N TRP A 48 -0.11 1.95 6.34
CA TRP A 48 1.27 1.48 6.22
C TRP A 48 2.22 2.01 7.29
N GLU A 49 1.87 3.13 7.93
CA GLU A 49 2.69 3.68 9.02
C GLU A 49 2.77 2.67 10.18
N GLY A 50 3.98 2.43 10.67
CA GLY A 50 4.25 1.50 11.78
C GLY A 50 4.29 0.02 11.40
N LYS A 51 4.12 -0.36 10.12
CA LYS A 51 4.32 -1.76 9.70
C LYS A 51 5.81 -2.11 9.71
N GLU A 52 6.15 -3.32 10.15
CA GLU A 52 7.52 -3.84 10.15
C GLU A 52 7.79 -4.74 8.94
N LEU A 53 9.01 -4.71 8.43
CA LEU A 53 9.49 -5.62 7.40
C LEU A 53 9.80 -7.02 7.99
N PRO A 54 9.60 -8.13 7.24
CA PRO A 54 9.11 -8.18 5.86
C PRO A 54 7.59 -8.03 5.78
N ILE A 55 7.13 -7.17 4.86
CA ILE A 55 5.70 -6.96 4.62
C ILE A 55 5.05 -8.25 4.10
N GLN A 56 4.01 -8.70 4.80
CA GLN A 56 3.07 -9.68 4.27
C GLN A 56 1.82 -8.96 3.78
N ILE A 57 1.51 -9.10 2.50
CA ILE A 57 0.25 -8.62 1.94
C ILE A 57 -0.83 -9.65 2.29
N VAL A 58 -1.64 -9.35 3.30
CA VAL A 58 -2.83 -10.15 3.64
C VAL A 58 -3.95 -9.75 2.69
N LYS A 59 -4.42 -10.69 1.86
CA LYS A 59 -5.58 -10.47 0.99
C LYS A 59 -6.85 -10.46 1.86
N GLY A 60 -7.55 -9.33 1.90
CA GLY A 60 -8.86 -9.25 2.55
C GLY A 60 -9.87 -10.20 1.89
N THR A 61 -10.67 -10.90 2.70
CA THR A 61 -11.86 -11.60 2.25
C THR A 61 -12.99 -10.60 2.08
N ALA A 62 -13.70 -10.65 0.95
CA ALA A 62 -14.95 -9.90 0.78
C ALA A 62 -16.02 -10.53 1.70
N GLY A 63 -16.08 -10.08 2.96
CA GLY A 63 -17.02 -10.57 3.96
C GLY A 63 -16.78 -9.92 5.32
N ASN A 64 -17.69 -9.00 5.66
CA ASN A 64 -17.85 -8.25 6.91
C ASN A 64 -16.62 -7.55 7.51
N ASP A 65 -16.62 -6.22 7.33
CA ASP A 65 -15.95 -5.26 8.19
C ASP A 65 -16.31 -5.51 9.67
N GLU A 66 -15.33 -5.97 10.46
CA GLU A 66 -15.22 -5.59 11.86
C GLU A 66 -13.74 -5.34 12.16
N HIS A 67 -13.41 -4.05 12.29
CA HIS A 67 -12.19 -3.48 12.87
C HIS A 67 -11.29 -4.47 13.63
N LYS A 68 -10.05 -4.67 13.14
CA LYS A 68 -8.86 -4.86 13.97
C LYS A 68 -7.64 -4.26 13.27
#